data_AF-A0A2Z5PQ81-F1
#
_entry.id   AF-A0A2Z5PQ81-F1
#
_cell.length_a   1.000
_cell.length_b   1.000
_cell.length_c   1.000
_cell.angle_alpha   90.00
_cell.angle_beta   90.00
_cell.angle_gamma   90.00
#
_symmetry.space_group_name_H-M   'P 1'
#
loop_
_entity.id
_entity.type
_entity.pdbx_description
1 polymer ?
#
loop_
_entity_poly.entity_id
_entity_poly.type
_entity_poly.pdbx_seq_one_letter_code
_entity_poly.pdbx_strand_id
1 'polypeptide(L)' 'MFNVDGIIVATEYDFDKEDWSEIKNLVNNPVIFDGKNVMDSKTLKSLGYTYFGIGKN' A
#
# COMPACT_ATOMS: atom_id res chain seq x y z
N MET A 1 14.92 1.38 -13.90
CA MET A 1 14.57 1.32 -12.47
C MET A 1 13.46 2.34 -12.25
N PHE A 2 12.32 1.94 -11.72
CA PHE A 2 11.21 2.88 -11.47
C PHE A 2 11.62 3.81 -10.32
N ASN A 3 11.42 5.12 -10.50
CA ASN A 3 11.66 6.10 -9.45
C ASN A 3 10.32 6.45 -8.80
N VAL A 4 9.83 5.55 -7.95
CA VAL A 4 8.54 5.67 -7.29
C VAL A 4 8.78 5.70 -5.79
N ASP A 5 8.35 6.77 -5.13
CA ASP A 5 8.59 6.94 -3.70
C ASP A 5 7.58 6.22 -2.81
N GLY A 6 6.38 5.94 -3.32
CA GLY A 6 5.29 5.29 -2.58
C GLY A 6 4.02 5.14 -3.40
N ILE A 7 2.94 4.69 -2.77
CA ILE A 7 1.69 4.29 -3.43
C ILE A 7 0.49 5.06 -2.83
N ILE A 8 -0.44 5.46 -3.70
CA ILE A 8 -1.71 6.10 -3.32
C ILE A 8 -2.87 5.26 -3.83
N VAL A 9 -3.80 4.88 -2.95
CA VAL A 9 -5.07 4.25 -3.33
C VAL A 9 -6.14 5.34 -3.45
N ALA A 10 -6.53 5.63 -4.70
CA ALA A 10 -7.46 6.70 -5.04
C ALA A 10 -8.86 6.20 -5.45
N THR A 11 -9.04 4.89 -5.57
CA THR A 11 -10.29 4.27 -6.03
C THR A 11 -10.69 3.11 -5.13
N GLU A 12 -12.00 2.84 -5.10
CA GLU A 12 -12.57 1.70 -4.39
C GLU A 12 -12.52 0.48 -5.30
N TYR A 13 -11.37 -0.19 -5.28
CA TYR A 13 -11.10 -1.42 -6.02
C TYR A 13 -10.58 -2.49 -5.05
N ASP A 14 -10.79 -3.75 -5.41
CA ASP A 14 -10.32 -4.90 -4.63
C ASP A 14 -8.89 -5.26 -5.07
N PHE A 15 -7.93 -4.96 -4.20
CA PHE A 15 -6.50 -5.17 -4.45
C PHE A 15 -5.93 -6.44 -3.80
N ASP A 16 -6.77 -7.42 -3.48
CA ASP A 16 -6.35 -8.68 -2.85
C ASP A 16 -5.66 -9.65 -3.83
N LYS A 17 -5.70 -9.37 -5.14
CA LYS A 17 -5.14 -10.24 -6.19
C LYS A 17 -3.70 -9.88 -6.56
N GLU A 18 -3.24 -8.72 -6.11
CA GLU A 18 -1.94 -8.15 -6.38
C GLU A 18 -0.88 -8.75 -5.45
N ASP A 19 0.32 -9.03 -5.98
CA ASP A 19 1.44 -9.47 -5.15
C ASP A 19 2.12 -8.26 -4.49
N TRP A 20 1.66 -7.96 -3.28
CA TRP A 20 2.20 -6.87 -2.47
C TRP A 20 3.64 -7.08 -2.02
N SER A 21 4.17 -8.30 -2.07
CA SER A 21 5.59 -8.58 -1.79
C SER A 21 6.45 -8.19 -2.98
N GLU A 22 5.99 -8.47 -4.20
CA GLU A 22 6.68 -8.03 -5.43
C GLU A 22 6.62 -6.50 -5.59
N ILE A 23 5.45 -5.90 -5.40
CA ILE A 23 5.25 -4.44 -5.49
C ILE A 23 6.18 -3.68 -4.54
N LYS A 24 6.49 -4.27 -3.37
CA LYS A 24 7.38 -3.67 -2.38
C LYS A 24 8.77 -3.39 -2.94
N ASN A 25 9.24 -4.24 -3.86
CA ASN A 25 10.55 -4.12 -4.48
C ASN A 25 10.58 -3.09 -5.62
N LEU A 26 9.42 -2.52 -5.99
CA LEU A 26 9.30 -1.52 -7.06
C LEU A 26 9.31 -0.07 -6.54
N VAL A 27 9.27 0.13 -5.22
CA VAL A 27 9.19 1.46 -4.58
C VAL A 27 10.43 1.74 -3.73
N ASN A 28 10.87 3.00 -3.72
CA ASN A 28 11.99 3.46 -2.90
C ASN A 28 11.66 3.36 -1.40
N ASN A 29 10.41 3.67 -1.03
CA ASN A 29 9.90 3.55 0.32
C ASN A 29 8.59 2.75 0.28
N PRO A 30 8.47 1.67 1.08
CA PRO A 30 7.24 0.88 1.13
C PRO A 30 6.18 1.62 1.95
N VAL A 31 5.67 2.73 1.43
CA VAL A 31 4.62 3.55 2.05
C VAL A 31 3.36 3.56 1.20
N ILE A 32 2.21 3.34 1.83
CA ILE A 32 0.88 3.33 1.20
C ILE A 32 0.00 4.37 1.90
N PHE A 33 -0.61 5.25 1.11
CA PHE A 33 -1.69 6.14 1.52
C PHE A 33 -3.00 5.64 0.91
N ASP A 34 -3.85 5.07 1.75
CA ASP A 34 -5.13 4.53 1.34
C ASP A 34 -6.27 5.51 1.63
N GLY A 35 -6.64 6.26 0.60
CA GLY A 35 -7.72 7.25 0.66
C GLY A 35 -9.11 6.64 0.81
N LYS A 36 -9.25 5.32 0.61
CA LYS A 36 -10.53 4.60 0.54
C LYS A 36 -10.71 3.57 1.64
N ASN A 37 -9.66 3.30 2.42
CA ASN A 37 -9.62 2.30 3.48
C ASN A 37 -9.98 0.87 2.98
N VAL A 38 -9.70 0.57 1.71
CA VAL A 38 -10.03 -0.71 1.06
C VAL A 38 -8.98 -1.79 1.26
N MET A 39 -7.77 -1.42 1.69
CA MET A 39 -6.67 -2.36 1.87
C MET A 39 -6.68 -3.02 3.26
N ASP A 40 -6.24 -4.28 3.35
CA ASP A 40 -5.91 -4.91 4.63
C ASP A 40 -4.59 -4.37 5.19
N SER A 41 -4.71 -3.41 6.10
CA SER A 41 -3.57 -2.79 6.77
C SER A 41 -2.74 -3.76 7.61
N LYS A 42 -3.31 -4.86 8.12
CA LYS A 42 -2.56 -5.83 8.92
C LYS A 42 -1.60 -6.62 8.03
N THR A 43 -2.09 -7.08 6.90
CA THR A 43 -1.28 -7.79 5.90
C THR A 43 -0.19 -6.88 5.33
N LEU A 44 -0.51 -5.65 4.96
CA LEU A 44 0.52 -4.71 4.47
C LEU A 44 1.60 -4.41 5.52
N LYS A 45 1.20 -4.20 6.79
CA LYS A 45 2.16 -3.96 7.87
C LYS A 45 3.03 -5.18 8.16
N SER A 46 2.49 -6.41 8.09
CA SER A 46 3.30 -7.63 8.28
C SER A 46 4.32 -7.84 7.16
N LEU A 47 4.01 -7.38 5.95
CA LEU A 47 4.95 -7.33 4.82
C LEU A 47 5.98 -6.17 4.94
N GLY A 48 5.85 -5.31 5.95
CA GLY A 48 6.77 -4.21 6.22
C GLY A 48 6.46 -2.91 5.49
N TYR A 49 5.22 -2.72 5.04
CA TYR A 49 4.76 -1.40 4.60
C TYR A 49 4.44 -0.49 5.78
N THR A 50 4.70 0.80 5.60
CA THR A 50 4.06 1.85 6.38
C THR A 50 2.70 2.16 5.73
N TYR A 51 1.62 1.99 6.47
CA TYR A 51 0.25 2.17 5.95
C TYR A 51 -0.45 3.32 6.67
N PHE A 52 -0.97 4.26 5.88
CA PHE A 52 -1.81 5.37 6.33
C PHE A 52 -3.20 5.22 5.71
N GLY A 53 -4.23 5.05 6.55
CA GLY A 53 -5.63 5.08 6.13
C GLY A 53 -6.32 6.33 6.64
N ILE A 54 -7.40 6.75 5.98
CA ILE A 54 -8.19 7.91 6.43
C ILE A 54 -8.94 7.60 7.71
N GLY A 55 -8.78 8.44 8.74
CA GLY A 55 -9.49 8.30 10.01
C GLY A 55 -9.04 7.10 10.87
N LYS A 56 -7.86 6.52 10.59
CA LYS A 56 -7.25 5.47 11.39
C LYS A 56 -6.11 6.06 12.23
N ASN A 57 -6.12 5.82 13.54
CA ASN A 57 -5.03 6.18 14.46
C ASN A 57 -3.95 5.10 14.51
#